data_AF-B9TP58-F1
#
_entry.id   AF-B9TP58-F1
#
_cell.length_a   1.000
_cell.length_b   1.000
_cell.length_c   1.000
_cell.angle_alpha   90.00
_cell.angle_beta   90.00
_cell.angle_gamma   90.00
#
_symmetry.space_group_name_H-M   'P 1'
#
loop_
_entity.id
_entity.type
_entity.pdbx_description
1 polymer ?
#
loop_
_entity_poly.entity_id
_entity_poly.type
_entity_poly.pdbx_seq_one_letter_code
_entity_poly.pdbx_strand_id
1 'polypeptide(L)' 'AHGRVVRENEELFTPVGWQQVLHGQGVRAGGYHPLVDLMDEPALRDFLANTERVIGRCVDVMPTHKDFVAAVAGARR' A
#
# COMPACT_ATOMS: atom_id res chain seq x y z
N ALA A 1 3.42 -21.07 -4.67
CA ALA A 1 2.17 -20.36 -4.98
C ALA A 1 2.48 -18.93 -5.42
N HIS A 2 1.89 -18.46 -6.53
CA HIS A 2 2.25 -17.23 -7.27
C HIS A 2 1.75 -15.91 -6.63
N GLY A 3 1.68 -15.84 -5.30
CA GLY A 3 1.34 -14.61 -4.57
C GLY A 3 -0.07 -14.05 -4.84
N ARG A 4 -1.01 -14.88 -5.28
CA ARG A 4 -2.38 -14.47 -5.62
C ARG A 4 -3.26 -14.42 -4.38
N VAL A 5 -4.01 -13.34 -4.24
CA VAL A 5 -5.10 -13.18 -3.27
C VAL A 5 -6.39 -12.92 -4.04
N VAL A 6 -7.47 -13.60 -3.66
CA VAL A 6 -8.80 -13.44 -4.26
C VAL A 6 -9.75 -13.06 -3.14
N ARG A 7 -10.67 -12.13 -3.42
CA ARG A 7 -11.80 -11.83 -2.53
C ARG A 7 -13.01 -12.61 -3.02
N GLU A 8 -13.68 -13.32 -2.13
CA GLU A 8 -14.94 -13.97 -2.45
C GLU A 8 -16.10 -13.20 -1.80
N ASN A 9 -17.18 -12.98 -2.55
CA ASN A 9 -18.38 -12.30 -2.06
C ASN A 9 -18.10 -10.90 -1.45
N GLU A 10 -18.68 -10.63 -0.28
CA GLU A 10 -18.57 -9.38 0.47
C GLU A 10 -17.69 -9.53 1.72
N GLU A 11 -16.51 -10.13 1.56
CA GLU A 11 -15.49 -10.13 2.60
C GLU A 11 -15.13 -8.68 3.03
N LEU A 12 -14.96 -8.51 4.35
CA LEU A 12 -14.53 -7.27 4.98
C LEU A 12 -13.10 -6.87 4.58
N PHE A 13 -12.21 -7.86 4.45
CA PHE A 13 -10.84 -7.63 4.04
C PHE A 13 -10.74 -7.59 2.52
N THR A 14 -10.09 -6.55 2.01
CA THR A 14 -9.72 -6.48 0.60
C THR A 14 -8.50 -7.37 0.34
N PRO A 15 -8.24 -7.75 -0.93
CA PRO A 15 -7.04 -8.50 -1.28
C PRO A 15 -5.74 -7.82 -0.83
N VAL A 16 -5.71 -6.48 -0.83
CA VAL A 16 -4.57 -5.69 -0.34
C VAL A 16 -4.37 -5.87 1.16
N GLY A 17 -5.45 -5.89 1.95
CA GLY A 17 -5.38 -6.12 3.40
C GLY A 17 -4.79 -7.51 3.72
N TRP A 18 -5.25 -8.55 3.03
CA TRP A 18 -4.69 -9.90 3.16
C TRP A 18 -3.21 -9.97 2.74
N GLN A 19 -2.84 -9.30 1.65
CA GLN A 19 -1.45 -9.23 1.19
C GLN A 19 -0.53 -8.59 2.24
N GLN A 20 -0.97 -7.52 2.89
CA GLN A 20 -0.23 -6.85 3.96
C GLN A 20 -0.05 -7.76 5.19
N VAL A 21 -1.10 -8.45 5.61
CA VAL A 21 -1.03 -9.40 6.75
C VAL A 21 -0.06 -10.54 6.45
N LEU A 22 -0.23 -11.22 5.31
CA LEU A 22 0.63 -12.35 4.94
C LEU A 22 2.09 -11.90 4.83
N HIS A 23 2.36 -10.78 4.15
CA HIS A 23 3.71 -10.27 4.01
C HIS A 23 4.31 -9.82 5.35
N GLY A 24 3.52 -9.14 6.19
CA GLY A 24 3.94 -8.66 7.51
C GLY A 24 4.22 -9.80 8.50
N GLN A 25 3.51 -10.92 8.38
CA GLN A 25 3.73 -12.13 9.19
C GLN A 25 4.81 -13.06 8.62
N GLY A 26 5.56 -12.63 7.60
CA GLY A 26 6.68 -13.38 7.05
C GLY A 26 6.31 -14.44 6.02
N VAL A 27 5.04 -14.55 5.61
CA VAL A 27 4.66 -15.38 4.48
C VAL A 27 5.20 -14.76 3.20
N ARG A 28 5.89 -15.57 2.39
CA ARG A 28 6.50 -15.15 1.12
C ARG A 28 5.93 -15.97 -0.02
N ALA A 29 5.54 -15.27 -1.08
CA ALA A 29 5.11 -15.92 -2.31
C ALA A 29 6.30 -16.66 -2.95
N GLY A 30 6.04 -17.83 -3.53
CA GLY A 30 7.06 -18.58 -4.28
C GLY A 30 7.26 -18.09 -5.72
N GLY A 31 6.53 -17.05 -6.13
CA GLY A 31 6.57 -16.46 -7.47
C GLY A 31 5.56 -15.33 -7.61
N TYR A 32 5.56 -14.66 -8.76
CA TYR A 32 4.73 -13.50 -9.08
C TYR A 32 3.95 -13.71 -10.40
N HIS A 33 3.12 -12.74 -10.79
CA HIS A 33 2.36 -12.78 -12.03
C HIS A 33 3.26 -12.48 -13.25
N PRO A 34 3.31 -13.29 -14.33
CA PRO A 34 4.25 -13.13 -15.45
C PRO A 34 4.18 -11.79 -16.20
N LEU A 35 3.07 -11.06 -16.06
CA LEU A 35 2.93 -9.70 -16.62
C LEU A 35 4.00 -8.73 -16.10
N VAL A 36 4.59 -8.99 -14.93
CA VAL A 36 5.74 -8.23 -14.40
C VAL A 36 6.94 -8.29 -15.35
N ASP A 37 7.16 -9.41 -16.02
CA ASP A 37 8.32 -9.63 -16.89
C ASP A 37 8.24 -8.85 -18.22
N LEU A 38 7.11 -8.18 -18.50
CA LEU A 38 6.96 -7.29 -19.66
C LEU A 38 7.55 -5.90 -19.41
N MET A 39 7.85 -5.54 -18.16
CA MET A 39 8.47 -4.27 -17.78
C MET A 39 9.97 -4.49 -17.60
N ASP A 40 10.79 -3.62 -18.19
CA ASP A 40 12.23 -3.66 -17.96
C ASP A 40 12.58 -3.27 -16.51
N GLU A 41 13.71 -3.79 -16.02
CA GLU A 41 14.13 -3.62 -14.64
C GLU A 41 14.37 -2.13 -14.25
N PRO A 42 14.95 -1.27 -15.11
CA PRO A 42 15.04 0.16 -14.85
C PRO A 42 13.69 0.86 -14.68
N ALA A 43 12.73 0.63 -15.59
CA ALA A 43 11.40 1.21 -15.52
C ALA A 43 10.65 0.73 -14.27
N LEU A 44 10.82 -0.54 -13.88
CA LEU A 44 10.23 -1.07 -12.65
C LEU A 44 10.80 -0.36 -11.41
N ARG A 45 12.12 -0.16 -11.36
CA ARG A 45 12.75 0.60 -10.26
C ARG A 45 12.25 2.03 -10.20
N ASP A 46 12.19 2.72 -11.33
CA ASP A 46 11.71 4.10 -11.41
C ASP A 46 10.24 4.22 -10.99
N PHE A 47 9.41 3.25 -11.39
CA PHE A 47 8.01 3.17 -10.97
C PHE A 47 7.87 3.07 -9.45
N LEU A 48 8.63 2.17 -8.81
CA LEU A 48 8.62 2.00 -7.37
C LEU A 48 9.17 3.23 -6.64
N ALA A 49 10.28 3.80 -7.10
CA ALA A 49 10.87 5.00 -6.51
C ALA A 49 9.95 6.22 -6.63
N ASN A 50 9.27 6.38 -7.77
CA ASN A 50 8.26 7.42 -7.93
C ASN A 50 7.09 7.23 -6.95
N THR A 51 6.62 5.99 -6.76
CA THR A 51 5.55 5.67 -5.82
C THR A 51 5.94 6.06 -4.39
N GLU A 52 7.13 5.65 -3.94
CA GLU A 52 7.67 6.05 -2.64
C GLU A 52 7.76 7.57 -2.48
N ARG A 53 8.28 8.26 -3.49
CA ARG A 53 8.39 9.73 -3.48
C ARG A 53 7.03 10.42 -3.38
N VAL A 54 6.02 9.92 -4.08
CA VAL A 54 4.66 10.49 -4.01
C VAL A 54 4.09 10.30 -2.60
N ILE A 55 4.25 9.11 -2.02
CA ILE A 55 3.83 8.84 -0.63
C ILE A 55 4.53 9.80 0.33
N GLY A 56 5.85 9.95 0.21
CA GLY A 56 6.65 10.87 1.05
C GLY A 56 6.14 12.31 0.98
N ARG A 57 5.94 12.85 -0.23
CA ARG A 57 5.39 14.21 -0.42
C ARG A 57 4.02 14.38 0.21
N CYS A 58 3.16 13.36 0.15
CA CYS A 58 1.86 13.40 0.80
C CYS A 58 2.00 13.46 2.32
N VAL A 59 2.92 12.68 2.90
CA VAL A 59 3.19 12.68 4.35
C VAL A 59 3.78 14.01 4.80
N ASP A 60 4.69 14.60 4.03
CA ASP A 60 5.35 15.88 4.37
C ASP A 60 4.37 17.04 4.57
N VAL A 61 3.23 17.01 3.89
CA VAL A 61 2.19 18.06 3.99
C VAL A 61 1.09 17.72 4.99
N MET A 62 1.11 16.53 5.61
CA MET A 62 0.13 16.16 6.62
C MET A 62 0.46 16.81 7.96
N PRO A 63 -0.55 17.36 8.68
CA PRO A 63 -0.37 17.74 10.07
C PRO A 63 -0.10 16.49 10.92
N THR A 64 0.47 16.69 12.11
CA THR A 64 0.50 15.59 13.08
C THR A 64 -0.93 15.18 13.43
N HIS A 65 -1.11 13.92 13.87
CA HIS A 65 -2.42 13.44 14.28
C HIS A 65 -3.05 14.34 15.37
N LYS A 66 -2.24 14.81 16.33
CA LYS A 66 -2.68 15.70 17.41
C LYS A 66 -3.20 17.03 16.87
N ASP A 67 -2.45 17.67 15.96
CA ASP A 67 -2.83 18.97 15.40
C ASP A 67 -4.09 18.84 14.53
N PHE A 68 -4.21 17.75 13.78
CA PHE A 68 -5.41 17.44 13.01
C PHE A 68 -6.65 17.30 13.91
N VAL A 69 -6.56 16.51 14.99
CA VAL A 69 -7.67 16.32 15.93
C VAL A 69 -8.07 17.64 16.59
N ALA A 70 -7.08 18.46 17.01
CA ALA A 70 -7.36 19.77 17.60
C ALA A 70 -8.10 20.70 16.63
N ALA A 71 -7.68 20.74 15.36
CA ALA A 71 -8.35 21.55 14.34
C ALA A 71 -9.80 21.09 14.09
N VAL A 72 -10.04 19.78 13.98
CA VAL A 72 -11.37 19.24 13.64
C VAL A 72 -12.33 19.25 14.83
N ALA A 73 -11.88 18.83 16.01
CA ALA A 73 -12.73 18.79 17.21
C ALA A 73 -12.92 20.18 17.84
N GLY A 74 -11.93 21.06 17.71
CA GLY A 74 -12.01 22.46 18.14
C GLY A 74 -12.90 23.33 17.25
N ALA A 75 -13.02 23.00 15.96
CA ALA A 75 -13.91 23.70 15.02
C ALA A 75 -15.42 23.41 15.25
N ARG A 76 -15.76 22.49 16.15
CA ARG A 76 -17.15 22.10 16.50
C ARG A 76 -17.69 22.74 17.78
N ARG A 77 -17.06 23.82 18.26
CA ARG A 77 -17.55 24.62 19.41
C ARG A 77 -18.06 25.97 18.97
#